data_AF-A0A2V6ZFU4-F1
#
_entry.id   AF-A0A2V6ZFU4-F1
#
_cell.length_a   1.000
_cell.length_b   1.000
_cell.length_c   1.000
_cell.angle_alpha   90.00
_cell.angle_beta   90.00
_cell.angle_gamma   90.00
#
_symmetry.space_group_name_H-M   'P 1'
#
loop_
_entity.id
_entity.type
_entity.pdbx_description
1 polymer ?
#
loop_
_entity_poly.entity_id
_entity_poly.type
_entity_poly.pdbx_seq_one_letter_code
_entity_poly.pdbx_strand_id
1 'polypeptide(L)'
;MAPRPVFYPARAVLNFFRSVDTLVYALVFVAAVGLGPFPGVLAVVAYTTTSLAKLYSEAVEGIDPGPVDAITATGATRLQILRFGVMPQILPLFLSYVLYRLESNIRAATVLGFVGAGGIGFYLQTYLRMIDYPAASTVLLVTVAMVMVVDAISSRLRDRLV
;
A
#
# COMPACT_ATOMS: atom_id res chain seq x y z
N MET A 1 -14.57 9.61 17.55
CA MET A 1 -13.68 10.74 17.86
C MET A 1 -12.62 10.29 18.86
N ALA A 2 -11.38 10.04 18.42
CA ALA A 2 -10.29 9.65 19.31
C ALA A 2 -9.85 10.84 20.19
N PRO A 3 -9.44 10.61 21.45
CA PRO A 3 -9.01 11.69 22.35
C PRO A 3 -7.73 12.37 21.80
N ARG A 4 -7.77 13.71 21.77
CA ARG A 4 -6.69 14.61 21.29
C ARG A 4 -5.25 14.24 21.71
N PRO A 5 -4.96 13.78 22.95
CA PRO A 5 -3.59 13.43 23.34
C PRO A 5 -3.06 12.12 22.72
N VAL A 6 -3.90 11.23 22.19
CA VAL A 6 -3.47 10.01 21.48
C VAL A 6 -3.30 10.29 19.99
N PHE A 7 -4.09 11.23 19.46
CA PHE A 7 -4.14 11.56 18.04
C PHE A 7 -2.83 12.17 17.50
N TYR A 8 -2.30 13.20 18.17
CA TYR A 8 -1.06 13.85 17.76
C TYR A 8 0.17 12.92 17.78
N PRO A 9 0.43 12.12 18.83
CA PRO A 9 1.58 11.22 18.83
C PRO A 9 1.41 10.07 17.83
N ALA A 10 0.22 9.48 17.69
CA ALA A 10 -0.02 8.45 16.68
C ALA A 10 0.25 8.98 15.26
N ARG A 11 -0.18 10.22 14.97
CA ARG A 11 0.06 10.86 13.67
C ARG A 11 1.52 11.19 13.43
N ALA A 12 2.24 11.63 14.46
CA ALA A 12 3.68 11.88 14.41
C ALA A 12 4.47 10.60 14.14
N VAL A 13 4.14 9.50 14.84
CA VAL A 13 4.75 8.18 14.64
C VAL A 13 4.49 7.66 13.23
N LEU A 14 3.25 7.74 12.74
CA LEU A 14 2.89 7.33 11.38
C LEU A 14 3.58 8.18 10.30
N ASN A 15 3.72 9.49 10.54
CA ASN A 15 4.46 10.36 9.64
C ASN A 15 5.96 10.03 9.63
N PHE A 16 6.55 9.74 10.79
CA PHE A 16 7.95 9.34 10.92
C PHE A 16 8.24 8.06 10.14
N PHE A 17 7.42 7.01 10.32
CA PHE A 17 7.57 5.78 9.57
C PHE A 17 7.31 5.93 8.06
N ARG A 18 6.55 6.95 7.63
CA ARG A 18 6.39 7.25 6.19
C ARG A 18 7.57 8.01 5.59
N SER A 19 8.32 8.77 6.40
CA SER A 19 9.55 9.41 5.95
C SER A 19 10.61 8.38 5.57
N VAL A 20 10.52 7.18 6.15
CA VAL A 20 11.34 6.04 5.80
C VAL A 20 10.75 5.37 4.55
N ASP A 21 11.41 5.58 3.41
CA ASP A 21 11.01 4.96 2.14
C ASP A 21 11.12 3.44 2.19
N THR A 22 10.36 2.73 1.33
CA THR A 22 10.39 1.27 1.22
C THR A 22 11.81 0.73 0.97
N LEU A 23 12.67 1.49 0.28
CA LEU A 23 14.07 1.14 0.08
C LEU A 23 14.86 1.00 1.38
N VAL A 24 14.61 1.87 2.36
CA VAL A 24 15.31 1.84 3.65
C VAL A 24 14.88 0.60 4.44
N TYR A 25 13.59 0.29 4.46
CA TYR A 25 13.09 -0.96 5.04
C TYR A 25 13.74 -2.18 4.38
N ALA A 26 13.87 -2.17 3.06
CA ALA A 26 14.50 -3.27 2.33
C ALA A 26 15.97 -3.44 2.70
N LEU A 27 16.74 -2.36 2.78
CA LEU A 27 18.14 -2.42 3.23
C LEU A 27 18.25 -3.00 4.65
N VAL A 28 17.37 -2.59 5.56
CA VAL A 28 17.35 -3.11 6.94
C VAL A 28 17.01 -4.60 6.95
N PHE A 29 15.97 -5.03 6.23
CA PHE A 29 15.58 -6.45 6.19
C PHE A 29 16.58 -7.33 5.43
N VAL A 30 17.22 -6.82 4.38
CA VAL A 30 18.32 -7.50 3.69
C VAL A 30 19.51 -7.68 4.63
N ALA A 31 19.86 -6.67 5.42
CA ALA A 31 20.91 -6.78 6.42
C ALA A 31 20.56 -7.78 7.53
N ALA A 32 19.29 -7.86 7.92
CA ALA A 32 18.83 -8.74 9.01
C ALA A 32 18.64 -10.22 8.59
N VAL A 33 18.11 -10.47 7.38
CA VAL A 33 17.69 -11.82 6.94
C VAL A 33 18.53 -12.34 5.75
N GLY A 34 19.35 -11.50 5.14
CA GLY A 34 20.14 -11.83 3.96
C GLY A 34 19.46 -11.43 2.65
N LEU A 35 20.12 -11.69 1.52
CA LEU A 35 19.64 -11.37 0.18
C LEU A 35 18.52 -12.34 -0.27
N GLY A 36 17.60 -11.84 -1.10
CA GLY A 36 16.57 -12.65 -1.74
C GLY A 36 15.17 -12.02 -1.72
N PRO A 37 14.15 -12.72 -2.22
CA PRO A 37 12.76 -12.22 -2.28
C PRO A 37 12.13 -11.93 -0.91
N PHE A 38 12.52 -12.70 0.11
CA PHE A 38 11.93 -12.62 1.43
C PHE A 38 12.05 -11.26 2.14
N PRO A 39 13.25 -10.64 2.27
CA PRO A 39 13.38 -9.29 2.83
C PRO A 39 12.61 -8.23 2.03
N GLY A 40 12.47 -8.42 0.71
CA GLY A 40 11.66 -7.55 -0.15
C GLY A 40 10.18 -7.57 0.24
N VAL A 41 9.63 -8.77 0.45
CA VAL A 41 8.24 -8.95 0.92
C VAL A 41 8.06 -8.31 2.30
N LEU A 42 8.99 -8.53 3.23
CA LEU A 42 8.93 -7.92 4.56
C LEU A 42 8.96 -6.39 4.50
N ALA A 43 9.82 -5.81 3.66
CA ALA A 43 9.89 -4.37 3.47
C ALA A 43 8.59 -3.78 2.94
N VAL A 44 8.00 -4.42 1.93
CA VAL A 44 6.71 -4.00 1.34
C VAL A 44 5.59 -4.13 2.37
N VAL A 45 5.53 -5.22 3.14
CA VAL A 45 4.50 -5.46 4.16
C VAL A 45 4.60 -4.42 5.28
N ALA A 46 5.80 -4.16 5.80
CA ALA A 46 6.02 -3.18 6.86
C ALA A 46 5.60 -1.77 6.42
N TYR A 47 6.06 -1.35 5.23
CA TYR A 47 5.70 -0.06 4.64
C TYR A 47 4.20 0.05 4.34
N THR A 48 3.60 -1.00 3.80
CA THR A 48 2.17 -1.05 3.46
C THR A 48 1.30 -0.95 4.69
N THR A 49 1.62 -1.71 5.74
CA THR A 49 0.85 -1.73 6.98
C THR A 49 0.84 -0.35 7.64
N THR A 50 2.00 0.30 7.69
CA THR A 50 2.15 1.63 8.29
C THR A 50 1.26 2.66 7.59
N SER A 51 1.30 2.74 6.26
CA SER A 51 0.51 3.77 5.57
C SER A 51 -0.96 3.40 5.38
N LEU A 52 -1.34 2.11 5.35
CA LEU A 52 -2.75 1.73 5.41
C LEU A 52 -3.37 2.06 6.77
N ALA A 53 -2.65 1.85 7.88
CA ALA A 53 -3.15 2.19 9.21
C ALA A 53 -3.58 3.66 9.30
N LYS A 54 -2.77 4.57 8.75
CA LYS A 54 -3.11 6.01 8.70
C LYS A 54 -4.29 6.29 7.78
N LEU A 55 -4.26 5.78 6.55
CA LEU A 55 -5.33 6.01 5.56
C LEU A 55 -6.68 5.49 6.04
N TYR A 56 -6.70 4.33 6.69
CA TYR A 56 -7.91 3.79 7.30
C TYR A 56 -8.36 4.60 8.51
N SER A 57 -7.43 5.09 9.34
CA SER A 57 -7.79 6.01 10.44
C SER A 57 -8.43 7.29 9.93
N GLU A 58 -7.85 7.93 8.90
CA GLU A 58 -8.39 9.16 8.30
C GLU A 58 -9.74 8.90 7.62
N ALA A 59 -9.92 7.73 6.98
CA ALA A 59 -11.19 7.32 6.40
C ALA A 59 -12.29 7.10 7.45
N VAL A 60 -11.97 6.49 8.59
CA VAL A 60 -12.93 6.27 9.69
C VAL A 60 -13.29 7.58 10.38
N GLU A 61 -12.37 8.55 10.44
CA GLU A 61 -12.64 9.88 10.98
C GLU A 61 -13.47 10.76 10.04
N GLY A 62 -13.40 10.51 8.73
CA GLY A 62 -14.16 11.25 7.71
C GLY A 62 -15.61 10.79 7.52
N ILE A 63 -16.12 9.87 8.36
CA ILE A 63 -17.49 9.36 8.27
C ILE A 63 -18.49 10.46 8.64
N ASP A 64 -19.53 10.63 7.82
CA ASP A 64 -20.63 11.54 8.13
C ASP A 64 -21.45 10.99 9.32
N PRO A 65 -21.61 11.74 10.43
CA PRO A 65 -22.44 11.31 11.54
C PRO A 65 -23.92 11.16 11.16
N GLY A 66 -24.43 11.83 10.11
CA GLY A 66 -25.85 11.82 9.75
C GLY A 66 -26.48 10.42 9.59
N PRO A 67 -25.95 9.54 8.73
CA PRO A 67 -26.45 8.17 8.58
C PRO A 67 -26.32 7.31 9.84
N VAL A 68 -25.29 7.58 10.67
CA VAL A 68 -25.05 6.87 11.93
C VAL A 68 -26.09 7.27 12.98
N ASP A 69 -26.40 8.56 13.08
CA ASP A 69 -27.40 9.11 14.00
C ASP A 69 -28.82 8.69 13.60
N ALA A 70 -29.12 8.64 12.30
CA ALA A 70 -30.40 8.17 11.78
C ALA A 70 -30.68 6.71 12.17
N ILE A 71 -29.69 5.82 12.03
CA ILE A 71 -29.82 4.40 12.44
C ILE A 71 -29.91 4.28 13.96
N THR A 72 -29.15 5.09 14.70
CA THR A 72 -29.21 5.11 16.17
C THR A 72 -30.60 5.52 16.67
N ALA A 73 -31.24 6.50 16.02
CA ALA A 73 -32.59 6.96 16.36
C ALA A 73 -33.68 5.88 16.18
N THR A 74 -33.43 4.84 15.39
CA THR A 74 -34.35 3.70 15.24
C THR A 74 -34.29 2.68 16.39
N GLY A 75 -33.41 2.89 17.38
CA GLY A 75 -33.18 1.94 18.49
C GLY A 75 -32.21 0.80 18.14
N ALA A 76 -31.42 0.95 17.06
CA ALA A 76 -30.49 -0.06 16.60
C ALA A 76 -29.35 -0.33 17.60
N THR A 77 -28.96 -1.60 17.70
CA THR A 77 -27.82 -2.04 18.51
C THR A 77 -26.48 -1.57 17.91
N ARG A 78 -25.41 -1.49 18.72
CA ARG A 78 -24.08 -1.06 18.25
C ARG A 78 -23.56 -1.84 17.05
N LEU A 79 -23.88 -3.14 16.97
CA LEU A 79 -23.47 -3.99 15.85
C LEU A 79 -24.21 -3.64 14.55
N GLN A 80 -25.49 -3.26 14.65
CA GLN A 80 -26.30 -2.81 13.52
C GLN A 80 -25.84 -1.44 13.02
N ILE A 81 -25.52 -0.52 13.92
CA ILE A 81 -24.95 0.79 13.57
C ILE A 81 -23.61 0.62 12.82
N LEU A 82 -22.74 -0.28 13.30
CA LEU A 82 -21.47 -0.56 12.64
C LEU A 82 -21.69 -1.12 11.22
N ARG A 83 -22.57 -2.12 11.09
CA ARG A 83 -22.75 -2.86 9.83
C ARG A 83 -23.54 -2.09 8.77
N PHE A 84 -24.51 -1.27 9.17
CA PHE A 84 -25.41 -0.57 8.25
C PHE A 84 -25.17 0.93 8.18
N GLY A 85 -24.55 1.54 9.19
CA GLY A 85 -24.22 2.96 9.19
C GLY A 85 -22.78 3.22 8.75
N VAL A 86 -21.83 2.53 9.37
CA VAL A 86 -20.38 2.81 9.20
C VAL A 86 -19.79 2.03 8.03
N MET A 87 -19.98 0.71 8.00
CA MET A 87 -19.35 -0.20 7.04
C MET A 87 -19.62 0.17 5.55
N PRO A 88 -20.86 0.46 5.11
CA PRO A 88 -21.11 0.81 3.72
C PRO A 88 -20.45 2.14 3.30
N GLN A 89 -20.20 3.07 4.22
CA GLN A 89 -19.52 4.33 3.92
C GLN A 89 -18.01 4.15 3.72
N ILE A 90 -17.37 3.28 4.52
CA ILE A 90 -15.92 3.09 4.47
C ILE A 90 -15.47 2.03 3.45
N LEU A 91 -16.33 1.05 3.11
CA LEU A 91 -15.94 -0.09 2.27
C LEU A 91 -15.40 0.33 0.88
N PRO A 92 -16.04 1.26 0.14
CA PRO A 92 -15.56 1.68 -1.18
C PRO A 92 -14.18 2.36 -1.10
N LEU A 93 -13.98 3.17 -0.06
CA LEU A 93 -12.73 3.88 0.18
C LEU A 93 -11.60 2.92 0.60
N PHE A 94 -11.91 1.94 1.45
CA PHE A 94 -10.95 0.91 1.86
C PHE A 94 -10.48 0.09 0.66
N LEU A 95 -11.42 -0.35 -0.18
CA LEU A 95 -11.09 -1.13 -1.36
C LEU A 95 -10.26 -0.33 -2.37
N SER A 96 -10.57 0.97 -2.52
CA SER A 96 -9.77 1.90 -3.33
C SER A 96 -8.34 2.01 -2.82
N TYR A 97 -8.14 2.10 -1.50
CA TYR A 97 -6.79 2.12 -0.92
C TYR A 97 -6.03 0.82 -1.11
N VAL A 98 -6.69 -0.34 -0.97
CA VAL A 98 -6.06 -1.64 -1.22
C VAL A 98 -5.59 -1.76 -2.67
N LEU A 99 -6.46 -1.40 -3.62
CA LEU A 99 -6.13 -1.46 -5.06
C LEU A 99 -4.97 -0.51 -5.41
N TYR A 100 -5.03 0.74 -4.93
CA TYR A 100 -3.94 1.70 -5.11
C TYR A 100 -2.63 1.19 -4.52
N ARG A 101 -2.70 0.53 -3.35
CA ARG A 101 -1.51 0.01 -2.69
C ARG A 101 -0.92 -1.20 -3.41
N LEU A 102 -1.76 -2.05 -3.98
CA LEU A 102 -1.33 -3.18 -4.79
C LEU A 102 -0.55 -2.71 -6.02
N GLU A 103 -1.08 -1.71 -6.73
CA GLU A 103 -0.41 -1.07 -7.87
C GLU A 103 0.96 -0.49 -7.45
N SER A 104 0.97 0.33 -6.41
CA SER A 104 2.19 0.95 -5.88
C SER A 104 3.21 -0.10 -5.42
N ASN A 105 2.77 -1.21 -4.84
CA ASN A 105 3.65 -2.27 -4.36
C ASN A 105 4.30 -3.05 -5.50
N ILE A 106 3.59 -3.27 -6.62
CA ILE A 106 4.16 -3.92 -7.82
C ILE A 106 5.29 -3.06 -8.40
N ARG A 107 5.07 -1.74 -8.48
CA ARG A 107 6.11 -0.79 -8.90
C ARG A 107 7.29 -0.78 -7.92
N ALA A 108 7.02 -0.71 -6.62
CA ALA A 108 8.07 -0.75 -5.59
C ALA A 108 8.90 -2.04 -5.68
N ALA A 109 8.28 -3.20 -5.92
CA ALA A 109 8.96 -4.48 -6.06
C ALA A 109 10.00 -4.49 -7.20
N THR A 110 9.73 -3.81 -8.32
CA THR A 110 10.71 -3.70 -9.41
C THR A 110 11.94 -2.88 -9.01
N VAL A 111 11.78 -1.83 -8.21
CA VAL A 111 12.90 -1.02 -7.70
C VAL A 111 13.66 -1.78 -6.61
N LEU A 112 12.94 -2.51 -5.76
CA LEU A 112 13.52 -3.35 -4.71
C LEU A 112 14.44 -4.45 -5.27
N GLY A 113 14.20 -4.90 -6.50
CA GLY A 113 15.10 -5.85 -7.16
C GLY A 113 16.55 -5.34 -7.30
N PHE A 114 16.75 -4.01 -7.37
CA PHE A 114 18.09 -3.40 -7.43
C PHE A 114 18.86 -3.44 -6.11
N VAL A 115 18.16 -3.60 -4.97
CA VAL A 115 18.78 -3.69 -3.63
C VAL A 115 18.97 -5.14 -3.19
N GLY A 116 18.82 -6.11 -4.10
CA GLY A 116 19.02 -7.51 -3.81
C GLY A 116 17.80 -8.23 -3.25
N ALA A 117 16.61 -7.60 -3.35
CA ALA A 117 15.34 -8.26 -3.06
C ALA A 117 14.90 -9.25 -4.15
N GLY A 118 15.69 -9.48 -5.20
CA GLY A 118 15.36 -10.40 -6.29
C GLY A 118 14.28 -9.89 -7.25
N GLY A 119 13.75 -10.78 -8.10
CA GLY A 119 12.71 -10.46 -9.07
C GLY A 119 13.21 -9.80 -10.36
N ILE A 120 12.32 -9.13 -11.10
CA ILE A 120 12.62 -8.58 -12.43
C ILE A 120 13.70 -7.49 -12.36
N GLY A 121 13.66 -6.63 -11.33
CA GLY A 121 14.66 -5.59 -11.12
C GLY A 121 16.08 -6.11 -10.88
N PHE A 122 16.21 -7.32 -10.33
CA PHE A 122 17.51 -7.97 -10.17
C PHE A 122 18.14 -8.29 -11.53
N TYR A 123 17.40 -8.90 -12.44
CA TYR A 123 17.89 -9.20 -13.80
C TYR A 123 18.25 -7.93 -14.57
N LEU A 124 17.43 -6.89 -14.45
CA LEU A 124 17.74 -5.59 -15.05
C LEU A 124 19.07 -5.04 -14.53
N GLN A 125 19.29 -5.08 -13.21
CA GLN A 125 20.56 -4.67 -12.62
C GLN A 125 21.73 -5.55 -13.06
N THR A 126 21.54 -6.87 -13.19
CA THR A 126 22.56 -7.80 -13.66
C THR A 126 23.02 -7.48 -15.08
N TYR A 127 22.09 -7.34 -16.03
CA TYR A 127 22.44 -7.03 -17.42
C TYR A 127 23.07 -5.64 -17.59
N LEU A 128 22.60 -4.65 -16.81
CA LEU A 128 23.24 -3.34 -16.76
C LEU A 128 24.68 -3.41 -16.24
N ARG A 129 24.95 -4.23 -15.22
CA ARG A 129 26.32 -4.45 -14.70
C ARG A 129 27.21 -5.21 -15.69
N MET A 130 26.62 -6.07 -16.51
CA MET A 130 27.32 -6.80 -17.58
C MET A 130 27.54 -5.95 -18.84
N ILE A 131 27.01 -4.71 -18.89
CA ILE A 131 27.06 -3.83 -20.08
C ILE A 131 26.32 -4.48 -21.28
N ASP A 132 25.39 -5.40 -21.01
CA ASP A 132 24.53 -6.03 -22.01
C ASP A 132 23.27 -5.18 -22.21
N TYR A 133 23.41 -4.09 -22.95
CA TYR A 133 22.30 -3.18 -23.26
C TYR A 133 21.15 -3.83 -24.03
N PRO A 134 21.37 -4.74 -25.00
CA PRO A 134 20.29 -5.48 -25.65
C PRO A 134 19.43 -6.27 -24.65
N ALA A 135 20.04 -7.05 -23.76
CA ALA A 135 19.29 -7.80 -22.74
C ALA A 135 18.61 -6.86 -21.72
N ALA A 136 19.31 -5.82 -21.26
CA ALA A 136 18.76 -4.85 -20.32
C ALA A 136 17.53 -4.11 -20.89
N SER A 137 17.59 -3.69 -22.16
CA SER A 137 16.47 -3.01 -22.83
C SER A 137 15.24 -3.92 -22.99
N THR A 138 15.45 -5.21 -23.24
CA THR A 138 14.36 -6.20 -23.34
C THR A 138 13.67 -6.37 -22.00
N VAL A 139 14.43 -6.55 -20.91
CA VAL A 139 13.86 -6.67 -19.54
C VAL A 139 13.13 -5.38 -19.15
N LEU A 140 13.68 -4.22 -19.49
CA LEU A 140 13.05 -2.93 -19.24
C LEU A 140 11.69 -2.83 -19.94
N LEU A 141 11.62 -3.16 -21.24
CA LEU A 141 10.38 -3.13 -22.02
C LEU A 141 9.33 -4.08 -21.46
N VAL A 142 9.71 -5.31 -21.10
CA VAL A 142 8.81 -6.29 -20.48
C VAL A 142 8.28 -5.78 -19.15
N THR A 143 9.14 -5.15 -18.33
CA THR A 143 8.74 -4.58 -17.04
C THR A 143 7.73 -3.45 -17.23
N VAL A 144 7.99 -2.53 -18.17
CA VAL A 144 7.06 -1.43 -18.48
C VAL A 144 5.72 -1.97 -18.97
N ALA A 145 5.73 -2.92 -19.90
CA ALA A 145 4.51 -3.55 -20.41
C ALA A 145 3.71 -4.23 -19.29
N MET A 146 4.38 -4.97 -18.39
CA MET A 146 3.74 -5.62 -17.25
C MET A 146 3.10 -4.59 -16.30
N VAL A 147 3.82 -3.54 -15.93
CA VAL A 147 3.29 -2.46 -15.06
C VAL A 147 2.10 -1.78 -15.73
N MET A 148 2.17 -1.47 -17.02
CA MET A 148 1.04 -0.88 -17.75
C MET A 148 -0.20 -1.79 -17.76
N VAL A 149 -0.04 -3.10 -17.91
CA VAL A 149 -1.15 -4.06 -17.86
C VAL A 149 -1.79 -4.07 -16.47
N VAL A 150 -0.96 -4.12 -15.42
CA VAL A 150 -1.43 -4.07 -14.02
C VAL A 150 -2.16 -2.77 -13.74
N ASP A 151 -1.58 -1.62 -14.11
CA ASP A 151 -2.18 -0.29 -13.92
C ASP A 151 -3.53 -0.20 -14.67
N ALA A 152 -3.62 -0.75 -15.88
CA ALA A 152 -4.85 -0.77 -16.68
C ALA A 152 -5.94 -1.70 -16.15
N ILE A 153 -5.58 -2.75 -15.41
CA ILE A 153 -6.53 -3.63 -14.71
C ILE A 153 -7.00 -2.94 -13.42
N SER A 154 -6.07 -2.38 -12.65
CA SER A 154 -6.34 -1.67 -11.39
C SER A 154 -7.22 -0.44 -11.60
N SER A 155 -7.00 0.34 -12.66
CA SER A 155 -7.83 1.49 -13.00
C SER A 155 -9.27 1.10 -13.34
N ARG A 156 -9.46 0.08 -14.19
CA ARG A 156 -10.80 -0.43 -14.53
C ARG A 156 -11.55 -1.01 -13.33
N LEU A 157 -10.85 -1.63 -12.39
CA LEU A 157 -11.44 -2.11 -11.14
C LEU A 157 -11.88 -0.95 -10.26
N ARG A 158 -11.07 0.11 -10.16
CA ARG A 158 -11.40 1.31 -9.38
C ARG A 158 -12.59 2.07 -9.96
N ASP A 159 -12.64 2.22 -11.29
CA ASP A 159 -13.74 2.92 -12.00
C ASP A 159 -15.10 2.22 -11.87
N ARG A 160 -15.13 0.95 -11.41
CA ARG A 160 -16.38 0.23 -11.12
C ARG A 160 -16.82 0.32 -9.67
N LEU A 161 -15.95 0.82 -8.78
CA LEU A 161 -16.17 0.89 -7.34
C LEU A 161 -16.49 2.29 -6.84
N VAL A 162 -16.07 3.31 -7.60
CA VAL A 162 -16.37 4.74 -7.40
C VAL A 162 -17.47 5.13 -8.37
#